data_AF-A0A3B9ABP0-F1
#
_entry.id   AF-A0A3B9ABP0-F1
#
_cell.length_a   1.000
_cell.length_b   1.000
_cell.length_c   1.000
_cell.angle_alpha   90.00
_cell.angle_beta   90.00
_cell.angle_gamma   90.00
#
_symmetry.space_group_name_H-M   'P 1'
#
loop_
_entity.id
_entity.type
_entity.pdbx_description
1 polymer ?
#
loop_
_entity_poly.entity_id
_entity_poly.type
_entity_poly.pdbx_seq_one_letter_code
_entity_poly.pdbx_strand_id
1 'polypeptide(L)'
;MFKQLLSGLALTVLVVAQASADSASQWRLSGGQTLSLSYRNTQNVLLSMGQGNQVLVTDNDSYLITRQGGSAVAMNMNDMGEALNAFSRLMLPGAQQMARFEGATVKFNKTGRQEIVAGYRGEVYQMVIQTRAGVEQHELVVSDHPDAVAVQAIFLALGQRAAKVMSSNALFETMNYFSRQAQQAGLGGVLRYGRDMVLEKLERQRLPDATFRLPDGVTLVRLPTYR
;
A
#
# COMPACT_ATOMS: atom_id res chain seq x y z
N MET A 1 49.40 -49.87 5.01
CA MET A 1 49.52 -48.87 3.93
C MET A 1 48.18 -48.77 3.20
N PHE A 2 47.58 -47.57 3.17
CA PHE A 2 46.58 -47.04 2.20
C PHE A 2 45.25 -47.82 2.01
N LYS A 3 44.05 -47.23 1.91
CA LYS A 3 43.58 -45.85 1.69
C LYS A 3 42.07 -45.83 2.01
N GLN A 4 41.60 -44.90 2.83
CA GLN A 4 40.16 -44.68 3.07
C GLN A 4 39.55 -43.96 1.85
N LEU A 5 38.47 -44.50 1.29
CA LEU A 5 37.65 -43.87 0.25
C LEU A 5 36.44 -43.21 0.94
N LEU A 6 36.50 -41.90 1.11
CA LEU A 6 35.39 -41.05 1.52
C LEU A 6 34.71 -40.49 0.27
N SER A 7 33.56 -41.04 -0.09
CA SER A 7 32.68 -40.50 -1.13
C SER A 7 31.86 -39.35 -0.55
N GLY A 8 32.26 -38.11 -0.86
CA GLY A 8 31.50 -36.91 -0.53
C GLY A 8 30.36 -36.69 -1.53
N LEU A 9 29.11 -36.82 -1.05
CA LEU A 9 27.91 -36.48 -1.80
C LEU A 9 27.70 -34.95 -1.69
N ALA A 10 27.95 -34.21 -2.77
CA ALA A 10 27.70 -32.77 -2.82
C ALA A 10 26.21 -32.52 -3.09
N LEU A 11 25.49 -32.04 -2.06
CA LEU A 11 24.08 -31.63 -2.17
C LEU A 11 24.01 -30.20 -2.74
N THR A 12 23.79 -30.06 -4.03
CA THR A 12 23.60 -28.75 -4.68
C THR A 12 22.18 -28.25 -4.37
N VAL A 13 22.05 -27.35 -3.40
CA VAL A 13 20.80 -26.63 -3.14
C VAL A 13 20.59 -25.62 -4.27
N LEU A 14 19.67 -25.90 -5.20
CA LEU A 14 19.16 -24.90 -6.12
C LEU A 14 18.36 -23.87 -5.30
N VAL A 15 18.97 -22.73 -5.03
CA VAL A 15 18.23 -21.54 -4.61
C VAL A 15 17.48 -21.06 -5.84
N VAL A 16 16.20 -21.43 -5.95
CA VAL A 16 15.30 -20.83 -6.93
C VAL A 16 15.15 -19.38 -6.52
N ALA A 17 15.87 -18.47 -7.19
CA ALA A 17 15.63 -17.05 -7.05
C ALA A 17 14.16 -16.83 -7.41
N GLN A 18 13.33 -16.57 -6.40
CA GLN A 18 11.99 -16.07 -6.64
C GLN A 18 12.19 -14.70 -7.29
N ALA A 19 12.19 -14.67 -8.62
CA ALA A 19 11.98 -13.45 -9.36
C ALA A 19 10.70 -12.85 -8.77
N SER A 20 10.83 -11.72 -8.07
CA SER A 20 9.69 -11.00 -7.52
C SER A 20 8.79 -10.68 -8.70
N ALA A 21 7.73 -11.46 -8.87
CA ALA A 21 6.82 -11.23 -9.95
C ALA A 21 6.16 -9.89 -9.69
N ASP A 22 6.36 -8.93 -10.60
CA ASP A 22 5.61 -7.70 -10.55
C ASP A 22 4.12 -8.03 -10.46
N SER A 23 3.36 -7.17 -9.81
CA SER A 23 1.97 -7.45 -9.48
C SER A 23 1.14 -6.20 -9.66
N ALA A 24 -0.12 -6.40 -10.03
CA ALA A 24 -1.11 -5.34 -10.05
C ALA A 24 -2.33 -5.73 -9.24
N SER A 25 -2.90 -4.77 -8.53
CA SER A 25 -4.17 -4.92 -7.83
C SER A 25 -5.12 -3.77 -8.13
N GLN A 26 -6.41 -4.07 -8.06
CA GLN A 26 -7.49 -3.11 -8.16
C GLN A 26 -8.39 -3.24 -6.94
N TRP A 27 -8.74 -2.08 -6.40
CA TRP A 27 -9.49 -1.93 -5.17
C TRP A 27 -10.67 -1.02 -5.43
N ARG A 28 -11.85 -1.44 -5.02
CA ARG A 28 -13.02 -0.57 -4.98
C ARG A 28 -13.09 0.12 -3.64
N LEU A 29 -13.21 1.44 -3.70
CA LEU A 29 -13.41 2.32 -2.57
C LEU A 29 -14.90 2.65 -2.39
N SER A 30 -15.26 3.21 -1.24
CA SER A 30 -16.57 3.80 -1.02
C SER A 30 -16.85 4.92 -2.05
N GLY A 31 -18.10 5.07 -2.44
CA GLY A 31 -18.49 6.00 -3.50
C GLY A 31 -18.16 5.53 -4.93
N GLY A 32 -17.75 4.26 -5.11
CA GLY A 32 -17.55 3.65 -6.44
C GLY A 32 -16.23 4.03 -7.12
N GLN A 33 -15.32 4.71 -6.41
CA GLN A 33 -13.99 5.03 -6.91
C GLN A 33 -13.12 3.76 -6.94
N THR A 34 -12.15 3.73 -7.85
CA THR A 34 -11.18 2.63 -7.94
C THR A 34 -9.78 3.14 -7.60
N LEU A 35 -9.04 2.33 -6.85
CA LEU A 35 -7.61 2.48 -6.61
C LEU A 35 -6.90 1.32 -7.29
N SER A 36 -5.96 1.64 -8.18
CA SER A 36 -5.11 0.65 -8.83
C SER A 36 -3.70 0.77 -8.30
N LEU A 37 -3.07 -0.35 -8.00
CA LEU A 37 -1.70 -0.43 -7.49
C LEU A 37 -0.91 -1.39 -8.37
N SER A 38 0.13 -0.90 -9.01
CA SER A 38 1.14 -1.71 -9.70
C SER A 38 2.44 -1.65 -8.90
N TYR A 39 3.10 -2.78 -8.67
CA TYR A 39 4.33 -2.81 -7.87
C TYR A 39 5.25 -3.95 -8.27
N ARG A 40 6.56 -3.69 -8.18
CA ARG A 40 7.63 -4.71 -8.26
C ARG A 40 8.16 -5.06 -6.88
N ASN A 41 8.28 -4.04 -6.04
CA ASN A 41 8.75 -4.11 -4.66
C ASN A 41 8.27 -2.85 -3.93
N THR A 42 8.68 -2.67 -2.67
CA THR A 42 8.30 -1.48 -1.89
C THR A 42 8.96 -0.19 -2.40
N GLN A 43 9.91 -0.26 -3.33
CA GLN A 43 10.63 0.87 -3.93
C GLN A 43 10.12 1.25 -5.32
N ASN A 44 9.35 0.39 -5.98
CA ASN A 44 8.88 0.60 -7.34
C ASN A 44 7.37 0.35 -7.35
N VAL A 45 6.62 1.44 -7.20
CA VAL A 45 5.16 1.40 -6.99
C VAL A 45 4.51 2.50 -7.81
N LEU A 46 3.45 2.17 -8.53
CA LEU A 46 2.54 3.12 -9.15
C LEU A 46 1.15 2.92 -8.55
N LEU A 47 0.71 3.90 -7.77
CA LEU A 47 -0.64 3.98 -7.26
C LEU A 47 -1.43 4.96 -8.13
N SER A 48 -2.53 4.51 -8.73
CA SER A 48 -3.42 5.34 -9.52
C SER A 48 -4.77 5.42 -8.84
N MET A 49 -5.25 6.64 -8.64
CA MET A 49 -6.59 6.93 -8.13
C MET A 49 -7.46 7.42 -9.29
N GLY A 50 -8.77 7.36 -9.14
CA GLY A 50 -9.70 7.95 -10.10
C GLY A 50 -9.35 9.41 -10.43
N GLN A 51 -9.80 9.88 -11.60
CA GLN A 51 -9.61 11.26 -12.10
C GLN A 51 -8.19 11.63 -12.55
N GLY A 52 -7.35 10.65 -12.88
CA GLY A 52 -6.04 10.89 -13.51
C GLY A 52 -4.93 11.29 -12.54
N ASN A 53 -5.13 11.05 -11.24
CA ASN A 53 -4.14 11.28 -10.19
C ASN A 53 -3.35 10.00 -9.91
N GLN A 54 -2.03 10.14 -9.84
CA GLN A 54 -1.13 9.02 -9.60
C GLN A 54 -0.05 9.39 -8.58
N VAL A 55 0.37 8.41 -7.79
CA VAL A 55 1.55 8.48 -6.95
C VAL A 55 2.54 7.47 -7.49
N LEU A 56 3.68 7.96 -7.97
CA LEU A 56 4.80 7.15 -8.43
C LEU A 56 5.86 7.11 -7.35
N VAL A 57 6.27 5.92 -6.93
CA VAL A 57 7.40 5.68 -6.07
C VAL A 57 8.49 5.00 -6.88
N THR A 58 9.68 5.56 -6.78
CA THR A 58 10.93 5.02 -7.30
C THR A 58 11.92 4.84 -6.14
N ASP A 59 13.08 4.27 -6.40
CA ASP A 59 14.06 3.92 -5.36
C ASP A 59 14.35 5.07 -4.38
N ASN A 60 14.52 6.28 -4.90
CA ASN A 60 14.87 7.46 -4.10
C ASN A 60 13.75 8.49 -3.98
N ASP A 61 12.84 8.54 -4.95
CA ASP A 61 11.89 9.64 -5.09
C ASP A 61 10.44 9.17 -5.08
N SER A 62 9.55 10.06 -4.64
CA SER A 62 8.10 9.88 -4.75
C SER A 62 7.53 11.10 -5.45
N TYR A 63 6.73 10.86 -6.49
CA TYR A 63 6.11 11.90 -7.30
C TYR A 63 4.61 11.80 -7.22
N LEU A 64 3.96 12.93 -7.03
CA LEU A 64 2.56 13.08 -7.32
C LEU A 64 2.42 13.53 -8.78
N ILE A 65 1.60 12.82 -9.55
CA ILE A 65 1.34 13.10 -10.95
C ILE A 65 -0.16 13.41 -11.11
N THR A 66 -0.48 14.55 -11.70
CA THR A 66 -1.85 14.94 -12.03
C THR A 66 -1.97 15.19 -13.53
N ARG A 67 -3.02 14.64 -14.15
CA ARG A 67 -3.38 14.95 -15.54
C ARG A 67 -4.56 15.91 -15.57
N GLN A 68 -4.37 17.06 -16.22
CA GLN A 68 -5.43 18.03 -16.46
C GLN A 68 -5.30 18.58 -17.88
N GLY A 69 -6.40 18.55 -18.64
CA GLY A 69 -6.46 19.16 -19.98
C GLY A 69 -5.47 18.57 -20.99
N GLY A 70 -5.15 17.27 -20.89
CA GLY A 70 -4.20 16.59 -21.78
C GLY A 70 -2.72 16.72 -21.39
N SER A 71 -2.40 17.60 -20.44
CA SER A 71 -1.04 17.76 -19.90
C SER A 71 -0.88 17.02 -18.58
N ALA A 72 0.30 16.44 -18.37
CA ALA A 72 0.66 15.80 -17.11
C ALA A 72 1.70 16.66 -16.37
N VAL A 73 1.46 16.88 -15.08
CA VAL A 73 2.40 17.58 -14.19
C VAL A 73 2.83 16.62 -13.11
N ALA A 74 4.13 16.59 -12.83
CA ALA A 74 4.70 15.83 -11.72
C ALA A 74 5.32 16.78 -10.70
N MET A 75 5.13 16.48 -9.42
CA MET A 75 5.76 17.20 -8.31
C MET A 75 6.47 16.19 -7.42
N ASN A 76 7.74 16.45 -7.07
CA ASN A 76 8.46 15.62 -6.10
C ASN A 76 7.88 15.88 -4.71
N MET A 77 7.40 14.84 -4.04
CA MET A 77 6.78 14.95 -2.71
C MET A 77 7.77 15.42 -1.63
N ASN A 78 9.07 15.19 -1.81
CA ASN A 78 10.11 15.70 -0.91
C ASN A 78 10.28 17.22 -1.03
N ASP A 79 10.07 17.78 -2.23
CA ASP A 79 10.22 19.22 -2.50
C ASP A 79 8.97 20.02 -2.08
N MET A 80 7.84 19.34 -1.83
CA MET A 80 6.58 20.00 -1.52
C MET A 80 6.45 20.50 -0.09
N GLY A 81 7.23 19.97 0.86
CA GLY A 81 7.22 20.41 2.26
C GLY A 81 5.81 20.63 2.82
N GLU A 82 5.55 21.80 3.40
CA GLU A 82 4.23 22.15 3.96
C GLU A 82 3.13 22.37 2.91
N ALA A 83 3.48 22.71 1.66
CA ALA A 83 2.49 22.90 0.58
C ALA A 83 1.73 21.60 0.28
N LEU A 84 2.36 20.45 0.56
CA LEU A 84 1.77 19.13 0.42
C LEU A 84 0.54 18.93 1.35
N ASN A 85 0.55 19.53 2.55
CA ASN A 85 -0.57 19.46 3.49
C ASN A 85 -1.80 20.25 3.01
N ALA A 86 -1.57 21.41 2.37
CA ALA A 86 -2.64 22.19 1.76
C ALA A 86 -3.21 21.45 0.53
N PHE A 87 -2.33 20.90 -0.29
CA PHE A 87 -2.69 20.15 -1.48
C PHE A 87 -3.48 18.87 -1.14
N SER A 88 -3.11 18.14 -0.09
CA SER A 88 -3.81 16.91 0.30
C SER A 88 -5.25 17.15 0.73
N ARG A 89 -5.53 18.29 1.39
CA ARG A 89 -6.88 18.68 1.79
C ARG A 89 -7.80 18.95 0.59
N LEU A 90 -7.23 19.44 -0.51
CA LEU A 90 -7.95 19.71 -1.76
C LEU A 90 -8.24 18.43 -2.54
N MET A 91 -7.30 17.48 -2.55
CA MET A 91 -7.43 16.24 -3.32
C MET A 91 -8.26 15.15 -2.63
N LEU A 92 -8.29 15.15 -1.29
CA LEU A 92 -8.96 14.13 -0.49
C LEU A 92 -9.83 14.82 0.59
N PRO A 93 -10.97 15.43 0.21
CA PRO A 93 -11.91 15.97 1.17
C PRO A 93 -12.37 14.87 2.14
N GLY A 94 -12.14 15.06 3.45
CA GLY A 94 -12.38 14.06 4.51
C GLY A 94 -11.14 13.64 5.31
N ALA A 95 -9.94 14.08 4.91
CA ALA A 95 -8.67 13.79 5.59
C ALA A 95 -8.46 14.48 6.96
N GLN A 96 -9.52 14.88 7.67
CA GLN A 96 -9.46 15.47 9.03
C GLN A 96 -9.67 14.43 10.15
N GLN A 97 -9.87 13.17 9.79
CA GLN A 97 -10.35 12.12 10.69
C GLN A 97 -9.28 11.51 11.62
N MET A 98 -8.09 12.12 11.79
CA MET A 98 -7.03 11.56 12.65
C MET A 98 -7.19 11.86 14.13
N ALA A 99 -7.63 13.06 14.51
CA ALA A 99 -7.72 13.45 15.92
C ALA A 99 -8.59 12.48 16.74
N ARG A 100 -9.51 11.75 16.08
CA ARG A 100 -10.36 10.75 16.74
C ARG A 100 -9.63 9.44 17.09
N PHE A 101 -8.53 9.10 16.42
CA PHE A 101 -7.81 7.83 16.65
C PHE A 101 -6.56 7.99 17.54
N GLU A 102 -6.24 9.21 17.98
CA GLU A 102 -5.15 9.43 18.92
C GLU A 102 -5.43 8.71 20.26
N GLY A 103 -4.50 7.85 20.66
CA GLY A 103 -4.66 7.00 21.85
C GLY A 103 -5.71 5.89 21.68
N ALA A 104 -6.15 5.60 20.46
CA ALA A 104 -7.08 4.50 20.22
C ALA A 104 -6.42 3.14 20.50
N THR A 105 -7.22 2.21 20.99
CA THR A 105 -6.84 0.79 21.12
C THR A 105 -7.56 -0.01 20.04
N VAL A 106 -6.81 -0.82 19.29
CA VAL A 106 -7.37 -1.71 18.27
C VAL A 106 -7.26 -3.15 18.74
N LYS A 107 -8.35 -3.90 18.61
CA LYS A 107 -8.41 -5.35 18.84
C LYS A 107 -8.95 -6.04 17.60
N PHE A 108 -8.39 -7.21 17.30
CA PHE A 108 -8.86 -8.06 16.20
C PHE A 108 -9.36 -9.38 16.79
N ASN A 109 -10.64 -9.65 16.64
CA ASN A 109 -11.26 -10.88 17.13
C ASN A 109 -11.58 -11.78 15.94
N LYS A 110 -11.10 -13.02 15.96
CA LYS A 110 -11.50 -14.03 14.97
C LYS A 110 -13.00 -14.27 15.06
N THR A 111 -13.71 -14.25 13.93
CA THR A 111 -15.15 -14.57 13.91
C THR A 111 -15.43 -16.04 13.60
N GLY A 112 -14.42 -16.79 13.13
CA GLY A 112 -14.57 -18.17 12.65
C GLY A 112 -15.17 -18.29 11.25
N ARG A 113 -15.65 -17.19 10.65
CA ARG A 113 -16.15 -17.17 9.26
C ARG A 113 -15.02 -17.05 8.25
N GLN A 114 -15.29 -17.52 7.04
CA GLN A 114 -14.42 -17.38 5.88
C GLN A 114 -15.16 -16.70 4.74
N GLU A 115 -14.43 -15.91 3.96
CA GLU A 115 -14.92 -15.25 2.75
C GLU A 115 -13.93 -15.47 1.60
N ILE A 116 -14.43 -15.43 0.37
CA ILE A 116 -13.59 -15.39 -0.83
C ILE A 116 -13.66 -13.97 -1.38
N VAL A 117 -12.50 -13.29 -1.48
CA VAL A 117 -12.38 -11.93 -1.99
C VAL A 117 -11.34 -11.94 -3.11
N ALA A 118 -11.73 -11.48 -4.31
CA ALA A 118 -10.90 -11.53 -5.52
C ALA A 118 -10.28 -12.91 -5.82
N GLY A 119 -10.98 -14.00 -5.46
CA GLY A 119 -10.50 -15.38 -5.62
C GLY A 119 -9.62 -15.90 -4.48
N TYR A 120 -9.25 -15.06 -3.50
CA TYR A 120 -8.45 -15.46 -2.35
C TYR A 120 -9.36 -15.83 -1.17
N ARG A 121 -9.09 -16.99 -0.55
CA ARG A 121 -9.72 -17.36 0.71
C ARG A 121 -9.15 -16.50 1.84
N GLY A 122 -10.04 -15.90 2.63
CA GLY A 122 -9.68 -15.15 3.82
C GLY A 122 -10.54 -15.49 5.04
N GLU A 123 -9.97 -15.26 6.22
CA GLU A 123 -10.66 -15.32 7.50
C GLU A 123 -11.27 -13.96 7.83
N VAL A 124 -12.50 -13.97 8.36
CA VAL A 124 -13.18 -12.74 8.77
C VAL A 124 -12.83 -12.42 10.23
N TYR A 125 -12.32 -11.22 10.46
CA TYR A 125 -12.02 -10.66 11.78
C TYR A 125 -12.97 -9.50 12.09
N GLN A 126 -13.38 -9.40 13.34
CA GLN A 126 -13.99 -8.21 13.90
C GLN A 126 -12.88 -7.29 14.42
N MET A 127 -12.66 -6.18 13.75
CA MET A 127 -11.85 -5.06 14.25
C MET A 127 -12.71 -4.23 15.19
N VAL A 128 -12.21 -4.02 16.41
CA VAL A 128 -12.82 -3.15 17.42
C VAL A 128 -11.84 -2.02 17.70
N ILE A 129 -12.26 -0.79 17.42
CA ILE A 129 -11.46 0.41 17.64
C ILE A 129 -12.10 1.16 18.80
N GLN A 130 -11.39 1.25 19.92
CA GLN A 130 -11.82 2.03 21.06
C GLN A 130 -11.12 3.38 21.04
N THR A 131 -11.88 4.45 20.89
CA THR A 131 -11.40 5.84 20.88
C THR A 131 -11.94 6.60 22.09
N ARG A 132 -11.52 7.86 22.28
CA ARG A 132 -12.14 8.77 23.25
C ARG A 132 -13.60 9.09 22.93
N ALA A 133 -14.00 8.98 21.66
CA ALA A 133 -15.35 9.28 21.20
C ALA A 133 -16.31 8.09 21.29
N GLY A 134 -15.80 6.87 21.51
CA GLY A 134 -16.61 5.65 21.61
C GLY A 134 -15.93 4.43 21.01
N VAL A 135 -16.73 3.39 20.76
CA VAL A 135 -16.28 2.12 20.18
C VAL A 135 -16.80 2.02 18.75
N GLU A 136 -15.89 1.89 17.79
CA GLU A 136 -16.19 1.60 16.38
C GLU A 136 -15.89 0.12 16.08
N GLN A 137 -16.70 -0.48 15.22
CA GLN A 137 -16.60 -1.90 14.86
C GLN A 137 -16.63 -2.05 13.35
N HIS A 138 -15.62 -2.73 12.81
CA HIS A 138 -15.51 -3.02 11.38
C HIS A 138 -15.12 -4.47 11.16
N GLU A 139 -15.58 -5.06 10.06
CA GLU A 139 -15.08 -6.36 9.63
C GLU A 139 -13.85 -6.20 8.74
N LEU A 140 -12.92 -7.13 8.87
CA LEU A 140 -11.78 -7.31 7.98
C LEU A 140 -11.83 -8.71 7.41
N VAL A 141 -11.44 -8.84 6.14
CA VAL A 141 -11.11 -10.15 5.58
C VAL A 141 -9.61 -10.19 5.38
N VAL A 142 -8.95 -11.18 5.97
CA VAL A 142 -7.49 -11.32 5.97
C VAL A 142 -7.11 -12.66 5.37
N SER A 143 -6.04 -12.70 4.57
CA SER A 143 -5.51 -13.92 3.99
C SER A 143 -4.01 -14.04 4.23
N ASP A 144 -3.56 -15.24 4.57
CA ASP A 144 -2.15 -15.57 4.67
C ASP A 144 -1.52 -15.89 3.29
N HIS A 145 -2.29 -15.75 2.20
CA HIS A 145 -1.77 -15.94 0.86
C HIS A 145 -0.61 -14.96 0.60
N PRO A 146 0.54 -15.43 0.08
CA PRO A 146 1.73 -14.59 -0.09
C PRO A 146 1.49 -13.30 -0.89
N ASP A 147 0.61 -13.35 -1.89
CA ASP A 147 0.27 -12.16 -2.69
C ASP A 147 -0.49 -11.11 -1.89
N ALA A 148 -1.43 -11.52 -1.03
CA ALA A 148 -2.15 -10.60 -0.15
C ALA A 148 -1.17 -9.94 0.84
N VAL A 149 -0.27 -10.74 1.43
CA VAL A 149 0.77 -10.27 2.34
C VAL A 149 1.71 -9.28 1.64
N ALA A 150 2.08 -9.55 0.38
CA ALA A 150 2.93 -8.66 -0.40
C ALA A 150 2.28 -7.30 -0.64
N VAL A 151 1.00 -7.25 -1.05
CA VAL A 151 0.27 -5.98 -1.22
C VAL A 151 0.20 -5.20 0.10
N GLN A 152 -0.04 -5.89 1.21
CA GLN A 152 -0.08 -5.27 2.54
C GLN A 152 1.27 -4.61 2.90
N ALA A 153 2.39 -5.24 2.57
CA ALA A 153 3.72 -4.66 2.73
C ALA A 153 3.92 -3.39 1.88
N ILE A 154 3.35 -3.33 0.68
CA ILE A 154 3.35 -2.13 -0.16
C ILE A 154 2.57 -0.99 0.51
N PHE A 155 1.35 -1.24 1.00
CA PHE A 155 0.56 -0.22 1.69
C PHE A 155 1.25 0.31 2.96
N LEU A 156 1.90 -0.57 3.73
CA LEU A 156 2.73 -0.17 4.87
C LEU A 156 3.89 0.74 4.44
N ALA A 157 4.62 0.38 3.39
CA ALA A 157 5.73 1.19 2.89
C ALA A 157 5.26 2.55 2.36
N LEU A 158 4.14 2.58 1.63
CA LEU A 158 3.51 3.83 1.17
C LEU A 158 3.08 4.71 2.35
N GLY A 159 2.46 4.12 3.37
CA GLY A 159 2.05 4.82 4.58
C GLY A 159 3.22 5.40 5.37
N GLN A 160 4.32 4.65 5.48
CA GLN A 160 5.56 5.14 6.12
C GLN A 160 6.22 6.27 5.34
N ARG A 161 6.24 6.20 4.00
CA ARG A 161 6.73 7.31 3.17
C ARG A 161 5.84 8.54 3.32
N ALA A 162 4.52 8.36 3.20
CA ALA A 162 3.56 9.43 3.36
C ALA A 162 3.70 10.13 4.71
N ALA A 163 3.87 9.40 5.81
CA ALA A 163 4.06 9.99 7.14
C ALA A 163 5.32 10.86 7.27
N LYS A 164 6.36 10.62 6.46
CA LYS A 164 7.59 11.45 6.46
C LYS A 164 7.41 12.79 5.74
N VAL A 165 6.58 12.80 4.70
CA VAL A 165 6.39 13.96 3.82
C VAL A 165 5.09 14.72 4.12
N MET A 166 4.11 14.05 4.70
CA MET A 166 2.76 14.54 5.02
C MET A 166 2.41 14.20 6.46
N SER A 167 2.96 14.95 7.42
CA SER A 167 2.69 14.77 8.85
C SER A 167 1.24 15.05 9.29
N SER A 168 0.34 15.37 8.35
CA SER A 168 -1.07 15.71 8.63
C SER A 168 -2.09 15.08 7.68
N ASN A 169 -1.71 14.12 6.83
CA ASN A 169 -2.66 13.48 5.93
C ASN A 169 -3.32 12.27 6.58
N ALA A 170 -4.59 12.43 6.98
CA ALA A 170 -5.29 11.40 7.72
C ALA A 170 -5.51 10.09 6.98
N LEU A 171 -5.66 10.07 5.65
CA LEU A 171 -5.99 8.83 4.96
C LEU A 171 -4.83 7.84 5.00
N PHE A 172 -3.65 8.28 4.56
CA PHE A 172 -2.45 7.43 4.53
C PHE A 172 -1.99 7.08 5.95
N GLU A 173 -2.11 8.00 6.90
CA GLU A 173 -1.79 7.69 8.29
C GLU A 173 -2.78 6.71 8.92
N THR A 174 -4.09 6.83 8.65
CA THR A 174 -5.11 5.88 9.13
C THR A 174 -4.89 4.50 8.53
N MET A 175 -4.67 4.42 7.22
CA MET A 175 -4.32 3.17 6.54
C MET A 175 -3.03 2.57 7.12
N ASN A 176 -1.99 3.38 7.35
CA ASN A 176 -0.73 2.95 7.95
C ASN A 176 -0.90 2.49 9.41
N TYR A 177 -1.70 3.20 10.21
CA TYR A 177 -1.99 2.83 11.59
C TYR A 177 -2.66 1.46 11.63
N PHE A 178 -3.77 1.25 10.91
CA PHE A 178 -4.45 -0.06 10.91
C PHE A 178 -3.60 -1.15 10.28
N SER A 179 -2.84 -0.84 9.24
CA SER A 179 -1.90 -1.77 8.64
C SER A 179 -0.82 -2.22 9.64
N ARG A 180 -0.28 -1.29 10.44
CA ARG A 180 0.68 -1.62 11.50
C ARG A 180 0.05 -2.42 12.62
N GLN A 181 -1.16 -2.07 13.05
CA GLN A 181 -1.90 -2.83 14.07
C GLN A 181 -2.16 -4.26 13.60
N ALA A 182 -2.59 -4.45 12.34
CA ALA A 182 -2.80 -5.77 11.76
C ALA A 182 -1.49 -6.58 11.72
N GLN A 183 -0.38 -5.96 11.27
CA GLN A 183 0.94 -6.61 11.25
C GLN A 183 1.42 -6.98 12.66
N GLN A 184 1.26 -6.09 13.65
CA GLN A 184 1.62 -6.34 15.05
C GLN A 184 0.80 -7.47 15.68
N ALA A 185 -0.46 -7.61 15.27
CA ALA A 185 -1.33 -8.72 15.66
C ALA A 185 -1.04 -10.02 14.89
N GLY A 186 -0.05 -10.03 14.00
CA GLY A 186 0.32 -11.21 13.20
C GLY A 186 -0.71 -11.56 12.12
N LEU A 187 -1.55 -10.60 11.72
CA LEU A 187 -2.50 -10.80 10.63
C LEU A 187 -1.77 -10.81 9.28
N GLY A 188 -2.22 -11.67 8.37
CA GLY A 188 -1.78 -11.69 6.98
C GLY A 188 -2.20 -10.44 6.18
N GLY A 189 -2.30 -10.58 4.87
CA GLY A 189 -2.72 -9.50 3.97
C GLY A 189 -4.21 -9.21 4.08
N VAL A 190 -4.58 -7.94 4.22
CA VAL A 190 -5.99 -7.56 4.24
C VAL A 190 -6.53 -7.56 2.81
N LEU A 191 -7.68 -8.21 2.58
CA LEU A 191 -8.39 -8.24 1.30
C LEU A 191 -9.59 -7.28 1.29
N ARG A 192 -10.14 -6.96 2.46
CA ARG A 192 -11.32 -6.10 2.62
C ARG A 192 -11.28 -5.37 3.95
N TYR A 193 -11.53 -4.07 3.93
CA TYR A 193 -11.83 -3.22 5.09
C TYR A 193 -13.30 -2.80 5.04
N GLY A 194 -14.13 -3.43 5.88
CA GLY A 194 -15.56 -3.16 5.94
C GLY A 194 -16.20 -3.27 4.56
N ARG A 195 -16.93 -2.23 4.17
CA ARG A 195 -17.48 -2.07 2.80
C ARG A 195 -16.75 -0.98 2.01
N ASP A 196 -15.79 -0.30 2.66
CA ASP A 196 -15.18 0.93 2.17
C ASP A 196 -13.98 0.69 1.28
N MET A 197 -13.30 -0.45 1.44
CA MET A 197 -12.18 -0.82 0.58
C MET A 197 -12.18 -2.33 0.39
N VAL A 198 -12.41 -2.78 -0.85
CA VAL A 198 -12.51 -4.20 -1.19
C VAL A 198 -11.56 -4.49 -2.35
N LEU A 199 -10.71 -5.49 -2.20
CA LEU A 199 -9.90 -6.00 -3.30
C LEU A 199 -10.82 -6.65 -4.33
N GLU A 200 -10.74 -6.18 -5.58
CA GLU A 200 -11.49 -6.74 -6.69
C GLU A 200 -10.61 -7.67 -7.54
N LYS A 201 -9.32 -7.34 -7.64
CA LYS A 201 -8.39 -8.05 -8.51
C LYS A 201 -6.97 -7.97 -7.95
N LEU A 202 -6.24 -9.09 -7.99
CA LEU A 202 -4.80 -9.16 -7.69
C LEU A 202 -4.15 -10.22 -8.59
N GLU A 203 -3.22 -9.79 -9.44
CA GLU A 203 -2.56 -10.64 -10.42
C GLU A 203 -1.05 -10.40 -10.43
N ARG A 204 -0.29 -11.49 -10.54
CA ARG A 204 1.12 -11.46 -10.90
C ARG A 204 1.25 -11.32 -12.41
N GLN A 205 1.97 -10.32 -12.87
CA GLN A 205 2.21 -10.07 -14.28
C GLN A 205 3.53 -9.34 -14.47
N ARG A 206 4.21 -9.58 -15.59
CA ARG A 206 5.42 -8.80 -15.90
C ARG A 206 5.02 -7.37 -16.25
N LEU A 207 5.55 -6.38 -15.53
CA LEU A 207 5.31 -4.98 -15.81
C LEU A 207 6.52 -4.38 -16.55
N PRO A 208 6.29 -3.58 -17.61
CA PRO A 208 7.37 -2.84 -18.27
C PRO A 208 8.08 -1.90 -17.29
N ASP A 209 9.38 -1.69 -17.44
CA ASP A 209 10.13 -0.76 -16.57
C ASP A 209 9.60 0.68 -16.65
N ALA A 210 8.99 1.05 -17.78
CA ALA A 210 8.33 2.35 -17.97
C ALA A 210 7.15 2.57 -17.00
N THR A 211 6.54 1.51 -16.44
CA THR A 211 5.47 1.63 -15.43
C THR A 211 5.96 2.33 -14.16
N PHE A 212 7.25 2.19 -13.83
CA PHE A 212 7.85 2.74 -12.62
C PHE A 212 8.75 3.94 -12.91
N ARG A 213 8.50 4.65 -14.01
CA ARG A 213 9.20 5.88 -14.40
C ARG A 213 8.18 7.00 -14.61
N LEU A 214 8.66 8.24 -14.53
CA LEU A 214 7.86 9.39 -14.91
C LEU A 214 7.44 9.25 -16.39
N PRO A 215 6.15 9.48 -16.72
CA PRO A 215 5.68 9.42 -18.11
C PRO A 215 6.40 10.43 -19.00
N ASP A 216 6.61 10.07 -20.26
CA ASP A 216 7.16 11.00 -21.25
C ASP A 216 6.27 12.24 -21.40
N GLY A 217 6.89 13.41 -21.55
CA GLY A 217 6.20 14.68 -21.68
C GLY A 217 5.59 15.23 -20.39
N VAL A 218 5.85 14.61 -19.23
CA VAL A 218 5.44 15.18 -17.94
C VAL A 218 6.28 16.41 -17.61
N THR A 219 5.62 17.49 -17.21
CA THR A 219 6.32 18.69 -16.71
C THR A 219 6.63 18.48 -15.23
N LEU A 220 7.92 18.38 -14.89
CA LEU A 220 8.35 18.35 -13.50
C LEU A 220 8.31 19.78 -12.92
N VAL A 221 7.39 20.02 -12.00
CA VAL A 221 7.30 21.29 -11.27
C VAL A 221 8.21 21.22 -10.05
N ARG A 222 9.12 22.20 -9.96
CA ARG A 222 9.93 22.44 -8.78
C ARG A 222 9.34 23.62 -8.03
N LEU A 223 8.97 23.39 -6.77
CA LEU A 223 8.51 24.48 -5.92
C LEU A 223 9.71 25.31 -5.47
N PRO A 224 9.61 26.64 -5.43
CA PRO A 224 10.67 27.47 -4.89
C PRO A 224 10.85 27.15 -3.41
N THR A 225 12.01 26.62 -3.04
CA THR A 225 12.42 26.48 -1.65
C THR A 225 12.74 27.87 -1.10
N TYR A 226 11.83 28.45 -0.32
CA TYR A 226 12.17 29.59 0.53
C TYR A 226 13.01 29.06 1.69
N ARG A 227 14.31 29.38 1.69
CA ARG A 227 15.22 29.12 2.82
C ARG A 227 15.09 30.21 3.87
#